data_AF-A0A0M1I5K7-F1
#
_entry.id   AF-A0A0M1I5K7-F1
#
_cell.length_a   1.000
_cell.length_b   1.000
_cell.length_c   1.000
_cell.angle_alpha   90.00
_cell.angle_beta   90.00
_cell.angle_gamma   90.00
#
_symmetry.space_group_name_H-M   'P 1'
#
loop_
_entity.id
_entity.type
_entity.pdbx_description
1 polymer ?
#
loop_
_entity_poly.entity_id
_entity_poly.type
_entity_poly.pdbx_seq_one_letter_code
_entity_poly.pdbx_strand_id
1 'polypeptide(L)'
;SKKITFHDFTRSIADHSGSDGLVYCNLFCFSWKEKSPINSKYFSFIKDLSFELLNAQINYFEPHIIIFANGSQNTVYRRELFNPCFYSEGKHYADQGISKNQLYQFIYKKKIICYKIQHPSTIRGKSLAKAARVKLLELLPIK
;
A
#
# COMPACT_ATOMS: atom_id res chain seq x y z
N SER A 1 -5.94 2.59 23.56
CA SER A 1 -5.26 1.91 22.43
C SER A 1 -4.39 2.91 21.68
N LYS A 2 -3.05 2.75 21.69
CA LYS A 2 -2.05 3.67 21.08
C LYS A 2 -2.29 3.90 19.58
N LYS A 3 -2.13 5.13 19.10
CA LYS A 3 -2.18 5.46 17.65
C LYS A 3 -1.02 4.74 16.96
N ILE A 4 -1.29 4.12 15.81
CA ILE A 4 -0.26 3.46 14.99
C ILE A 4 0.04 4.40 13.82
N THR A 5 1.31 4.63 13.55
CA THR A 5 1.80 5.41 12.41
C THR A 5 2.12 4.49 11.23
N PHE A 6 2.43 5.07 10.07
CA PHE A 6 2.94 4.30 8.95
C PHE A 6 4.31 3.67 9.27
N HIS A 7 5.18 4.39 9.98
CA HIS A 7 6.51 3.89 10.35
C HIS A 7 6.46 2.75 11.37
N ASP A 8 5.47 2.74 12.27
CA ASP A 8 5.22 1.59 13.14
C ASP A 8 4.84 0.34 12.32
N PHE A 9 4.08 0.53 11.24
CA PHE A 9 3.72 -0.56 10.33
C PHE A 9 4.93 -1.07 9.55
N THR A 10 5.75 -0.19 8.96
CA THR A 10 6.97 -0.62 8.26
C THR A 10 7.94 -1.34 9.20
N ARG A 11 8.05 -0.89 10.45
CA ARG A 11 8.85 -1.57 11.48
C ARG A 11 8.32 -2.98 11.77
N SER A 12 7.01 -3.14 11.91
CA SER A 12 6.43 -4.47 12.13
C SER A 12 6.66 -5.44 10.97
N ILE A 13 6.76 -4.94 9.73
CA ILE A 13 7.16 -5.75 8.58
C ILE A 13 8.64 -6.11 8.70
N ALA A 14 9.51 -5.13 8.97
CA ALA A 14 10.95 -5.38 9.09
C ALA A 14 11.28 -6.38 10.21
N ASP A 15 10.57 -6.32 11.34
CA ASP A 15 10.75 -7.24 12.47
C ASP A 15 10.38 -8.68 12.10
N HIS A 16 9.39 -8.86 11.21
CA HIS A 16 8.86 -10.15 10.77
C HIS A 16 9.59 -10.74 9.56
N SER A 17 9.75 -9.94 8.49
CA SER A 17 10.26 -10.34 7.18
C SER A 17 11.71 -9.95 6.92
N GLY A 18 12.36 -9.27 7.88
CA GLY A 18 13.67 -8.67 7.68
C GLY A 18 13.59 -7.26 7.06
N SER A 19 14.64 -6.48 7.26
CA SER A 19 14.78 -5.14 6.69
C SER A 19 15.37 -5.14 5.28
N ASP A 20 16.10 -6.21 4.93
CA ASP A 20 16.81 -6.31 3.66
C ASP A 20 15.80 -6.46 2.53
N GLY A 21 15.80 -5.49 1.59
CA GLY A 21 14.84 -5.44 0.49
C GLY A 21 13.52 -4.73 0.80
N LEU A 22 13.34 -4.15 2.00
CA LEU A 22 12.17 -3.33 2.30
C LEU A 22 12.34 -1.90 1.77
N VAL A 23 11.54 -1.53 0.77
CA VAL A 23 11.51 -0.17 0.21
C VAL A 23 10.19 0.51 0.56
N TYR A 24 10.27 1.74 1.07
CA TYR A 24 9.12 2.59 1.34
C TYR A 24 9.03 3.74 0.33
N CYS A 25 7.84 3.94 -0.23
CA CYS A 25 7.55 5.04 -1.15
C CYS A 25 6.15 5.62 -0.91
N ASN A 26 6.01 6.93 -1.16
CA ASN A 26 4.71 7.59 -1.22
C ASN A 26 4.13 7.52 -2.64
N LEU A 27 2.80 7.56 -2.77
CA LEU A 27 2.15 7.67 -4.08
C LEU A 27 2.46 9.01 -4.77
N PHE A 28 2.62 10.08 -3.98
CA PHE A 28 3.01 11.39 -4.46
C PHE A 28 4.37 11.78 -3.87
N CYS A 29 5.28 12.27 -4.70
CA CYS A 29 6.64 12.63 -4.32
C CYS A 29 6.74 13.98 -3.58
N PHE A 30 5.61 14.68 -3.39
CA PHE A 30 5.58 16.04 -2.88
C PHE A 30 4.47 16.20 -1.83
N SER A 31 4.77 16.86 -0.70
CA SER A 31 3.78 17.28 0.29
C SER A 31 3.44 18.76 0.11
N TRP A 32 2.15 19.10 0.06
CA TRP A 32 1.68 20.47 -0.11
C TRP A 32 1.05 20.98 1.17
N LYS A 33 1.67 21.96 1.84
CA LYS A 33 1.23 22.48 3.15
C LYS A 33 0.97 21.36 4.16
N GLU A 34 1.93 20.43 4.27
CA GLU A 34 1.87 19.24 5.14
C GLU A 34 0.72 18.25 4.82
N LYS A 35 0.08 18.40 3.66
CA LYS A 35 -1.05 17.59 3.20
C LYS A 35 -0.80 17.01 1.83
N SER A 36 -1.75 16.21 1.38
CA SER A 36 -1.79 15.68 0.01
C SER A 36 -1.73 16.83 -1.02
N PRO A 37 -0.97 16.68 -2.12
CA PRO A 37 -0.87 17.70 -3.16
C PRO A 37 -2.09 17.77 -4.08
N ILE A 38 -3.12 16.92 -3.90
CA ILE A 38 -4.32 16.85 -4.75
C ILE A 38 -4.99 18.20 -4.96
N ASN A 39 -5.03 19.06 -3.94
CA ASN A 39 -5.67 20.38 -4.01
C ASN A 39 -4.72 21.50 -4.49
N SER A 40 -3.51 21.16 -4.94
CA SER A 40 -2.58 22.13 -5.51
C SER A 40 -2.98 22.47 -6.95
N LYS A 41 -2.81 23.73 -7.35
CA LYS A 41 -2.94 24.14 -8.76
C LYS A 41 -1.94 23.44 -9.69
N TYR A 42 -0.86 22.89 -9.13
CA TYR A 42 0.18 22.15 -9.86
C TYR A 42 0.00 20.63 -9.78
N PHE A 43 -1.15 20.14 -9.30
CA PHE A 43 -1.32 18.72 -9.01
C PHE A 43 -1.08 17.81 -10.21
N SER A 44 -1.49 18.19 -11.43
CA SER A 44 -1.24 17.38 -12.62
C SER A 44 0.25 17.12 -12.82
N PHE A 45 1.07 18.17 -12.81
CA PHE A 45 2.52 18.06 -12.92
C PHE A 45 3.12 17.21 -11.80
N ILE A 46 2.70 17.46 -10.56
CA ILE A 46 3.18 16.69 -9.39
C ILE A 46 2.83 15.20 -9.54
N LYS A 47 1.61 14.88 -9.99
CA LYS A 47 1.15 13.51 -10.20
C LYS A 47 2.00 12.81 -11.27
N ASP A 48 2.23 13.46 -12.41
CA ASP A 48 2.97 12.87 -13.52
C ASP A 48 4.42 12.59 -13.13
N LEU A 49 5.08 13.55 -12.47
CA LEU A 49 6.44 13.37 -11.92
C LEU A 49 6.47 12.26 -10.86
N SER A 50 5.48 12.21 -9.98
CA SER A 50 5.37 11.15 -8.96
C SER A 50 5.25 9.77 -9.59
N PHE A 51 4.49 9.64 -10.67
CA PHE A 51 4.28 8.37 -11.38
C PHE A 51 5.54 7.95 -12.13
N GLU A 52 6.26 8.88 -12.73
CA GLU A 52 7.55 8.62 -13.37
C GLU A 52 8.56 8.06 -12.36
N LEU A 53 8.72 8.73 -11.22
CA LEU A 53 9.63 8.30 -10.15
C LEU A 53 9.24 6.93 -9.59
N LEU A 54 7.95 6.69 -9.35
CA LEU A 54 7.49 5.41 -8.79
C LEU A 54 7.64 4.26 -9.81
N ASN A 55 7.42 4.51 -11.10
CA ASN A 55 7.71 3.52 -12.14
C ASN A 55 9.21 3.22 -12.22
N ALA A 56 10.07 4.23 -12.13
CA ALA A 56 11.53 4.04 -12.11
C ALA A 56 11.95 3.17 -10.92
N GLN A 57 11.39 3.40 -9.73
CA GLN A 57 11.64 2.57 -8.55
C GLN A 57 11.18 1.13 -8.74
N ILE A 58 9.97 0.90 -9.26
CA ILE A 58 9.45 -0.46 -9.51
C ILE A 58 10.31 -1.20 -10.53
N ASN A 59 10.76 -0.52 -11.58
CA ASN A 59 11.60 -1.11 -12.61
C ASN A 59 13.02 -1.42 -12.10
N TYR A 60 13.58 -0.57 -11.24
CA TYR A 60 14.91 -0.76 -10.68
C TYR A 60 14.96 -1.85 -9.61
N PHE A 61 14.01 -1.84 -8.68
CA PHE A 61 13.98 -2.79 -7.55
C PHE A 61 13.31 -4.12 -7.86
N GLU A 62 12.53 -4.20 -8.95
CA GLU A 62 11.77 -5.38 -9.37
C GLU A 62 11.08 -6.13 -8.21
N PRO A 63 10.18 -5.46 -7.45
CA PRO A 63 9.64 -6.03 -6.23
C PRO A 63 8.77 -7.27 -6.51
N HIS A 64 8.97 -8.31 -5.69
CA HIS A 64 8.11 -9.49 -5.67
C HIS A 64 6.75 -9.21 -5.01
N ILE A 65 6.73 -8.30 -4.03
CA ILE A 65 5.56 -7.93 -3.25
C ILE A 65 5.41 -6.41 -3.22
N ILE A 66 4.20 -5.91 -3.46
CA ILE A 66 3.83 -4.50 -3.24
C ILE A 66 2.67 -4.43 -2.25
N ILE A 67 2.81 -3.61 -1.20
CA ILE A 67 1.75 -3.37 -0.21
C ILE A 67 1.17 -1.98 -0.41
N PHE A 68 -0.07 -1.92 -0.88
CA PHE A 68 -0.86 -0.70 -0.99
C PHE A 68 -1.50 -0.36 0.37
N ALA A 69 -0.79 0.45 1.15
CA ALA A 69 -1.20 0.90 2.48
C ALA A 69 -1.81 2.32 2.46
N ASN A 70 -2.75 2.58 1.55
CA ASN A 70 -3.30 3.92 1.31
C ASN A 70 -4.77 4.05 1.74
N GLY A 71 -5.19 5.30 2.03
CA GLY A 71 -6.59 5.64 2.27
C GLY A 71 -7.43 5.69 0.99
N SER A 72 -8.75 5.76 1.15
CA SER A 72 -9.72 5.76 0.05
C SER A 72 -9.51 6.90 -0.96
N GLN A 73 -9.14 8.09 -0.49
CA GLN A 73 -8.95 9.29 -1.34
C GLN A 73 -7.91 9.09 -2.45
N ASN A 74 -6.90 8.24 -2.23
CA ASN A 74 -5.83 8.00 -3.20
C ASN A 74 -6.14 6.86 -4.17
N THR A 75 -7.31 6.23 -4.06
CA THR A 75 -7.63 5.01 -4.82
C THR A 75 -7.69 5.26 -6.32
N VAL A 76 -8.19 6.41 -6.75
CA VAL A 76 -8.32 6.78 -8.17
C VAL A 76 -6.92 6.88 -8.79
N TYR A 77 -6.05 7.72 -8.23
CA TYR A 77 -4.68 7.90 -8.72
C TYR A 77 -3.83 6.63 -8.64
N ARG A 78 -3.97 5.84 -7.56
CA ARG A 78 -3.32 4.53 -7.47
C ARG A 78 -3.76 3.60 -8.61
N ARG A 79 -5.04 3.65 -9.02
CA ARG A 79 -5.56 2.84 -10.13
C ARG A 79 -5.13 3.36 -11.50
N GLU A 80 -4.85 4.66 -11.63
CA GLU A 80 -4.23 5.18 -12.86
C GLU A 80 -2.84 4.57 -13.06
N LEU A 81 -2.01 4.54 -12.01
CA LEU A 81 -0.66 3.97 -12.09
C LEU A 81 -0.66 2.43 -12.10
N PHE A 82 -1.43 1.81 -11.20
CA PHE A 82 -1.59 0.37 -11.11
C PHE A 82 -2.93 -0.03 -11.70
N ASN A 83 -3.01 -0.06 -13.03
CA ASN A 83 -4.27 -0.28 -13.75
C ASN A 83 -4.91 -1.64 -13.37
N PRO A 84 -6.16 -1.64 -12.87
CA PRO A 84 -6.91 -2.87 -12.53
C PRO A 84 -7.06 -3.89 -13.66
N CYS A 85 -6.98 -3.48 -14.94
CA CYS A 85 -7.00 -4.39 -16.07
C CYS A 85 -5.84 -5.41 -16.05
N PHE A 86 -4.75 -5.11 -15.32
CA PHE A 86 -3.62 -6.01 -15.15
C PHE A 86 -3.66 -6.80 -13.83
N TYR A 87 -4.80 -6.79 -13.12
CA TYR A 87 -4.98 -7.55 -11.89
C TYR A 87 -5.49 -8.95 -12.22
N SER A 88 -4.94 -9.96 -11.56
CA SER A 88 -5.42 -11.34 -11.65
C SER A 88 -5.45 -11.98 -10.26
N GLU A 89 -6.07 -13.16 -10.17
CA GLU A 89 -6.03 -14.03 -8.97
C GLU A 89 -6.41 -13.31 -7.67
N GLY A 90 -7.50 -12.55 -7.73
CA GLY A 90 -8.00 -11.80 -6.59
C GLY A 90 -8.45 -12.69 -5.43
N LYS A 91 -7.93 -12.44 -4.23
CA LYS A 91 -8.24 -13.21 -3.02
C LYS A 91 -8.67 -12.33 -1.86
N HIS A 92 -9.70 -12.77 -1.13
CA HIS A 92 -10.19 -12.15 0.09
C HIS A 92 -10.19 -13.15 1.25
N TYR A 93 -10.33 -12.64 2.48
CA TYR A 93 -10.18 -13.42 3.71
C TYR A 93 -11.44 -13.34 4.59
N ALA A 94 -12.61 -13.20 3.97
CA ALA A 94 -13.89 -13.05 4.67
C ALA A 94 -14.19 -14.24 5.58
N ASP A 95 -13.87 -15.46 5.14
CA ASP A 95 -14.04 -16.71 5.91
C ASP A 95 -13.13 -16.77 7.16
N GLN A 96 -12.13 -15.90 7.22
CA GLN A 96 -11.24 -15.71 8.37
C GLN A 96 -11.60 -14.45 9.17
N GLY A 97 -12.81 -13.92 8.98
CA GLY A 97 -13.31 -12.72 9.65
C GLY A 97 -12.74 -11.39 9.13
N ILE A 98 -12.03 -11.39 7.99
CA ILE A 98 -11.37 -10.20 7.46
C ILE A 98 -12.08 -9.72 6.19
N SER A 99 -12.78 -8.60 6.32
CA SER A 99 -13.46 -7.96 5.20
C SER A 99 -12.49 -7.64 4.06
N LYS A 100 -12.93 -7.83 2.81
CA LYS A 100 -12.23 -7.44 1.56
C LYS A 100 -11.81 -5.97 1.53
N ASN A 101 -12.49 -5.10 2.28
CA ASN A 101 -12.13 -3.69 2.39
C ASN A 101 -10.95 -3.42 3.32
N GLN A 102 -10.59 -4.38 4.16
CA GLN A 102 -9.50 -4.31 5.13
C GLN A 102 -8.23 -5.00 4.63
N LEU A 103 -8.37 -6.14 3.93
CA LEU A 103 -7.28 -6.83 3.25
C LEU A 103 -7.80 -7.45 1.95
N TYR A 104 -7.07 -7.23 0.86
CA TYR A 104 -7.32 -7.87 -0.43
C TYR A 104 -6.00 -8.17 -1.12
N GLN A 105 -5.84 -9.38 -1.62
CA GLN A 105 -4.68 -9.80 -2.41
C GLN A 105 -5.06 -9.87 -3.89
N PHE A 106 -4.12 -9.55 -4.76
CA PHE A 106 -4.19 -9.81 -6.20
C PHE A 106 -2.78 -9.91 -6.79
N ILE A 107 -2.64 -10.46 -7.99
CA ILE A 107 -1.39 -10.43 -8.76
C ILE A 107 -1.44 -9.27 -9.75
N TYR A 108 -0.38 -8.48 -9.85
CA TYR A 108 -0.22 -7.38 -10.80
C TYR A 108 0.79 -7.74 -11.87
N LYS A 109 0.44 -7.47 -13.14
CA LYS A 109 1.28 -7.78 -14.32
C LYS A 109 1.79 -9.23 -14.33
N LYS A 110 0.96 -10.18 -13.87
CA LYS A 110 1.23 -11.62 -13.81
C LYS A 110 2.43 -12.05 -12.94
N LYS A 111 3.13 -11.13 -12.27
CA LYS A 111 4.37 -11.45 -11.53
C LYS A 111 4.42 -10.92 -10.10
N ILE A 112 3.80 -9.77 -9.82
CA ILE A 112 3.96 -9.07 -8.53
C ILE A 112 2.77 -9.41 -7.63
N ILE A 113 3.02 -9.95 -6.45
CA ILE A 113 1.97 -10.15 -5.44
C ILE A 113 1.64 -8.79 -4.82
N CYS A 114 0.36 -8.44 -4.79
CA CYS A 114 -0.10 -7.18 -4.24
C CYS A 114 -1.05 -7.39 -3.08
N TYR A 115 -0.84 -6.65 -1.99
CA TYR A 115 -1.75 -6.59 -0.86
C TYR A 115 -2.29 -5.17 -0.70
N LYS A 116 -3.61 -5.00 -0.69
CA LYS A 116 -4.27 -3.73 -0.36
C LYS A 116 -4.80 -3.78 1.06
N ILE A 117 -4.36 -2.85 1.88
CA ILE A 117 -4.85 -2.66 3.25
C ILE A 117 -5.36 -1.23 3.46
N GLN A 118 -6.08 -1.00 4.56
CA GLN A 118 -6.36 0.36 5.01
C GLN A 118 -5.06 1.05 5.45
N HIS A 119 -5.04 2.39 5.35
CA HIS A 119 -3.91 3.18 5.85
C HIS A 119 -3.62 2.85 7.33
N PRO A 120 -2.36 2.61 7.73
CA PRO A 120 -2.01 2.18 9.09
C PRO A 120 -2.52 3.10 10.21
N SER A 121 -2.61 4.40 9.91
CA SER A 121 -3.13 5.45 10.81
C SER A 121 -4.66 5.62 10.77
N THR A 122 -5.41 4.71 10.14
CA THR A 122 -6.89 4.82 10.10
C THR A 122 -7.48 4.77 11.51
N ILE A 123 -8.40 5.70 11.77
CA ILE A 123 -9.12 5.79 13.06
C ILE A 123 -10.42 4.98 12.98
N ARG A 124 -11.18 5.15 11.89
CA ARG A 124 -12.43 4.42 11.67
C ARG A 124 -12.12 2.96 11.29
N GLY A 125 -12.71 2.02 12.03
CA GLY A 125 -12.46 0.59 11.82
C GLY A 125 -11.07 0.11 12.27
N LYS A 126 -10.44 0.81 13.24
CA LYS A 126 -9.09 0.50 13.73
C LYS A 126 -8.88 -0.96 14.16
N SER A 127 -9.86 -1.57 14.82
CA SER A 127 -9.79 -2.99 15.24
C SER A 127 -9.74 -3.93 14.03
N LEU A 128 -10.60 -3.70 13.04
CA LEU A 128 -10.64 -4.46 11.79
C LEU A 128 -9.33 -4.28 10.99
N ALA A 129 -8.81 -3.06 10.91
CA ALA A 129 -7.53 -2.77 10.27
C ALA A 129 -6.34 -3.40 11.03
N LYS A 130 -6.44 -3.57 12.35
CA LYS A 130 -5.44 -4.32 13.13
C LYS A 130 -5.47 -5.80 12.75
N ALA A 131 -6.65 -6.44 12.74
CA ALA A 131 -6.78 -7.85 12.36
C ALA A 131 -6.26 -8.11 10.94
N ALA A 132 -6.59 -7.24 9.99
CA ALA A 132 -6.07 -7.31 8.62
C ALA A 132 -4.53 -7.21 8.54
N ARG A 133 -3.90 -6.37 9.37
CA ARG A 133 -2.43 -6.27 9.42
C ARG A 133 -1.78 -7.50 10.04
N VAL A 134 -2.37 -8.07 11.09
CA VAL A 134 -1.89 -9.35 11.65
C VAL A 134 -1.93 -10.43 10.57
N LYS A 135 -3.05 -10.53 9.84
CA LYS A 135 -3.15 -11.48 8.75
C LYS A 135 -2.17 -11.21 7.62
N LEU A 136 -1.94 -9.94 7.30
CA LEU A 136 -0.93 -9.57 6.30
C LEU A 136 0.44 -10.09 6.71
N LEU A 137 0.86 -9.93 7.98
CA LEU A 137 2.15 -10.46 8.44
C LEU A 137 2.23 -11.98 8.25
N GLU A 138 1.18 -12.74 8.57
CA GLU A 138 1.14 -14.19 8.31
C GLU A 138 1.30 -14.59 6.83
N LEU A 139 1.02 -13.67 5.91
CA LEU A 139 1.11 -13.89 4.46
C LEU A 139 2.45 -13.43 3.88
N LEU A 140 3.23 -12.65 4.63
CA LEU A 140 4.53 -12.17 4.19
C LEU A 140 5.62 -13.22 4.48
N PRO A 141 6.75 -13.17 3.77
CA PRO A 141 7.89 -14.02 4.06
C PRO A 141 8.37 -13.84 5.49
N ILE A 142 8.83 -14.92 6.12
CA ILE A 142 9.49 -14.91 7.42
C ILE A 142 11.00 -14.74 7.17
N LYS A 143 11.66 -13.93 8.00
CA LYS A 143 13.13 -13.81 8.01
C LYS A 143 13.84 -15.12 8.35
#